data_AF-A0A8D0GB47-F1
#
_entry.id   AF-A0A8D0GB47-F1
#
_cell.length_a   1.000
_cell.length_b   1.000
_cell.length_c   1.000
_cell.angle_alpha   90.00
_cell.angle_beta   90.00
_cell.angle_gamma   90.00
#
_symmetry.space_group_name_H-M   'P 1'
#
loop_
_entity.id
_entity.type
_entity.pdbx_description
1 polymer ?
#
loop_
_entity_poly.entity_id
_entity_poly.type
_entity_poly.pdbx_seq_one_letter_code
_entity_poly.pdbx_strand_id
1 'polypeptide(L)'
;MERKLSASGRAASGDGYCALGSAAGGAQHRGGQAAAEPGELIQRALDFKSQGAQCYKDKKFREAIGKYHRALLELKGLLLLLAHGEQGDRDPSSSASATSAAHPDKLTEEQRQLVETIECDCYNSLAACLLQAELVNYERVKEYCLKVLKKEGENFKALYRSGVAFYHLGDYNKALYYLKEARSRQPSDTNVIRYIQLTEMKLSRCSQREKEAL
;
A
#
# COMPACT_ATOMS: atom_id res chain seq x y z
N MET A 1 15.68 29.23 31.11
CA MET A 1 14.42 29.97 30.83
C MET A 1 13.45 28.99 30.20
N GLU A 2 12.75 28.26 31.07
CA GLU A 2 11.71 27.31 30.71
C GLU A 2 10.40 28.07 30.45
N ARG A 3 9.69 27.72 29.37
CA ARG A 3 8.25 28.01 29.26
C ARG A 3 7.52 26.72 28.90
N LYS A 4 7.02 26.07 29.96
CA LYS A 4 5.90 25.14 29.94
C LYS A 4 4.68 25.87 29.35
N LEU A 5 3.99 25.25 28.40
CA LEU A 5 2.62 25.62 28.05
C LEU A 5 1.68 24.51 28.50
N SER A 6 0.74 24.95 29.33
CA SER A 6 -0.22 24.19 30.11
C SER A 6 -1.30 23.55 29.25
N ALA A 7 -1.71 22.35 29.67
CA ALA A 7 -2.98 21.75 29.36
C ALA A 7 -4.15 22.61 29.88
N SER A 8 -5.29 22.56 29.20
CA SER A 8 -6.60 22.90 29.76
C SER A 8 -7.61 21.88 29.27
N GLY A 9 -8.17 21.12 30.21
CA GLY A 9 -9.19 20.11 29.98
C GLY A 9 -10.59 20.68 29.79
N ARG A 10 -11.48 19.81 29.30
CA ARG A 10 -12.91 19.84 29.61
C ARG A 10 -13.44 18.42 29.54
N ALA A 11 -14.00 17.97 30.66
CA ALA A 11 -14.73 16.74 30.85
C ALA A 11 -16.21 17.07 31.13
N ALA A 12 -17.12 16.27 30.56
CA ALA A 12 -18.50 15.99 30.98
C ALA A 12 -18.93 14.77 30.14
N SER A 13 -19.15 13.55 30.68
CA SER A 13 -20.33 13.06 31.45
C SER A 13 -21.64 13.29 30.66
N GLY A 14 -22.52 12.33 30.37
CA GLY A 14 -22.72 10.91 30.68
C GLY A 14 -24.05 10.44 30.04
N ASP A 15 -24.39 9.16 30.22
CA ASP A 15 -25.68 8.47 29.94
C ASP A 15 -25.99 8.14 28.46
N GLY A 16 -26.25 6.90 28.02
CA GLY A 16 -26.63 5.66 28.69
C GLY A 16 -28.01 5.23 28.23
N TYR A 17 -28.14 4.37 27.20
CA TYR A 17 -29.35 3.56 26.94
C TYR A 17 -29.04 2.27 26.17
N CYS A 18 -29.35 1.13 26.80
CA CYS A 18 -29.51 -0.18 26.19
C CYS A 18 -30.83 -0.26 25.41
N ALA A 19 -30.84 -0.96 24.29
CA ALA A 19 -32.04 -1.62 23.77
C ALA A 19 -31.67 -2.92 23.05
N LEU A 20 -32.25 -4.01 23.57
CA LEU A 20 -32.32 -5.34 22.98
C LEU A 20 -33.29 -5.32 21.79
N GLY A 21 -33.05 -6.14 20.78
CA GLY A 21 -33.96 -6.26 19.64
C GLY A 21 -33.55 -7.35 18.67
N SER A 22 -34.28 -8.46 18.69
CA SER A 22 -34.01 -9.74 18.05
C SER A 22 -34.27 -9.77 16.53
N ALA A 23 -33.66 -10.79 15.91
CA ALA A 23 -34.24 -11.66 14.88
C ALA A 23 -33.92 -11.47 13.38
N ALA A 24 -33.47 -12.60 12.82
CA ALA A 24 -33.84 -13.21 11.54
C ALA A 24 -33.08 -12.83 10.24
N GLY A 25 -32.68 -13.89 9.53
CA GLY A 25 -32.14 -13.87 8.17
C GLY A 25 -30.65 -14.23 8.13
N GLY A 26 -30.22 -15.50 8.11
CA GLY A 26 -30.79 -16.57 7.32
C GLY A 26 -30.50 -16.35 5.82
N ALA A 27 -29.24 -16.23 5.43
CA ALA A 27 -28.84 -16.33 4.03
C ALA A 27 -27.59 -17.20 3.93
N GLN A 28 -27.82 -18.51 3.91
CA GLN A 28 -26.89 -19.47 3.34
C GLN A 28 -26.71 -19.12 1.87
N HIS A 29 -25.61 -18.46 1.51
CA HIS A 29 -25.07 -18.59 0.16
C HIS A 29 -23.98 -19.67 0.19
N ARG A 30 -24.45 -20.90 0.14
CA ARG A 30 -23.66 -22.05 -0.31
C ARG A 30 -23.73 -22.03 -1.84
N GLY A 31 -23.01 -21.09 -2.45
CA GLY A 31 -22.80 -21.05 -3.90
C GLY A 31 -21.47 -21.73 -4.19
N GLY A 32 -21.50 -22.80 -4.98
CA GLY A 32 -20.30 -23.43 -5.50
C GLY A 32 -19.42 -22.37 -6.14
N GLN A 33 -18.12 -22.39 -5.83
CA GLN A 33 -17.14 -21.56 -6.51
C GLN A 33 -17.05 -22.05 -7.95
N ALA A 34 -17.91 -21.51 -8.82
CA ALA A 34 -17.53 -21.31 -10.21
C ALA A 34 -16.19 -20.57 -10.18
N ALA A 35 -15.21 -21.05 -10.93
CA ALA A 35 -13.92 -20.40 -11.03
C ALA A 35 -14.18 -18.94 -11.41
N ALA A 36 -13.86 -18.00 -10.52
CA ALA A 36 -14.17 -16.60 -10.73
C ALA A 36 -13.40 -16.12 -11.97
N GLU A 37 -14.12 -15.52 -12.91
CA GLU A 37 -13.52 -15.03 -14.15
C GLU A 37 -12.46 -13.97 -13.82
N PRO A 38 -11.37 -13.88 -14.61
CA PRO A 38 -10.31 -12.91 -14.40
C PRO A 38 -10.80 -11.47 -14.19
N GLY A 39 -11.83 -11.06 -14.95
CA GLY A 39 -12.44 -9.74 -14.82
C GLY A 39 -13.17 -9.51 -13.49
N GLU A 40 -13.83 -10.53 -12.94
CA GLU A 40 -14.53 -10.42 -11.65
C GLU A 40 -13.56 -10.24 -10.48
N LEU A 41 -12.40 -10.90 -10.54
CA LEU A 41 -11.34 -10.73 -9.54
C LEU A 41 -10.76 -9.31 -9.55
N ILE A 42 -10.53 -8.75 -10.74
CA ILE A 42 -10.07 -7.36 -10.90
C ILE A 42 -11.12 -6.39 -10.33
N GLN A 43 -12.40 -6.60 -10.64
CA GLN A 43 -13.48 -5.75 -10.14
C GLN A 43 -13.59 -5.82 -8.61
N ARG A 44 -13.51 -7.02 -8.01
CA ARG A 44 -13.48 -7.16 -6.54
C ARG A 44 -12.29 -6.46 -5.91
N ALA A 45 -11.12 -6.51 -6.54
CA ALA A 45 -9.95 -5.77 -6.06
C ALA A 45 -10.18 -4.25 -6.07
N LEU A 46 -10.82 -3.72 -7.12
CA LEU A 46 -11.19 -2.30 -7.20
C LEU A 46 -12.19 -1.89 -6.12
N ASP A 47 -13.18 -2.74 -5.84
CA ASP A 47 -14.19 -2.47 -4.82
C ASP A 47 -13.53 -2.42 -3.43
N PHE A 48 -12.64 -3.37 -3.12
CA PHE A 48 -11.89 -3.35 -1.87
C PHE A 48 -10.94 -2.16 -1.76
N LYS A 49 -10.25 -1.77 -2.84
CA LYS A 49 -9.42 -0.56 -2.89
C LYS A 49 -10.26 0.68 -2.57
N SER A 50 -11.44 0.80 -3.17
CA SER A 50 -12.34 1.94 -3.00
C SER A 50 -12.90 2.01 -1.57
N GLN A 51 -13.30 0.87 -1.00
CA GLN A 51 -13.70 0.76 0.40
C GLN A 51 -12.55 1.13 1.35
N GLY A 52 -11.32 0.69 1.06
CA GLY A 52 -10.13 1.06 1.82
C GLY A 52 -9.87 2.58 1.80
N ALA A 53 -10.05 3.21 0.64
CA ALA A 53 -9.93 4.66 0.50
C ALA A 53 -10.99 5.42 1.30
N GLN A 54 -12.22 4.89 1.37
CA GLN A 54 -13.27 5.45 2.22
C GLN A 54 -12.89 5.33 3.71
N CYS A 55 -12.51 4.14 4.17
CA CYS A 55 -12.04 3.95 5.55
C CYS A 55 -10.86 4.87 5.90
N TYR A 56 -9.94 5.12 4.95
CA TYR A 56 -8.83 6.04 5.16
C TYR A 56 -9.31 7.49 5.39
N LYS A 57 -10.26 7.97 4.59
CA LYS A 57 -10.87 9.30 4.76
C LYS A 57 -11.57 9.42 6.12
N ASP A 58 -12.23 8.36 6.55
CA ASP A 58 -12.91 8.27 7.85
C ASP A 58 -11.94 8.08 9.03
N LYS A 59 -10.62 8.11 8.80
CA LYS A 59 -9.55 7.87 9.77
C LYS A 59 -9.60 6.49 10.44
N LYS A 60 -10.34 5.54 9.85
CA LYS A 60 -10.41 4.14 10.27
C LYS A 60 -9.25 3.35 9.65
N PHE A 61 -8.02 3.70 10.02
CA PHE A 61 -6.81 3.18 9.37
C PHE A 61 -6.66 1.66 9.49
N ARG A 62 -7.07 1.06 10.62
CA ARG A 62 -7.04 -0.39 10.81
C ARG A 62 -7.97 -1.12 9.83
N GLU A 63 -9.17 -0.60 9.62
CA GLU A 63 -10.12 -1.15 8.65
C GLU A 63 -9.61 -0.94 7.22
N ALA A 64 -9.07 0.24 6.91
CA ALA A 64 -8.48 0.55 5.61
C ALA A 64 -7.38 -0.45 5.24
N ILE A 65 -6.46 -0.74 6.17
CA ILE A 65 -5.39 -1.74 5.99
C ILE A 65 -5.98 -3.11 5.63
N GLY A 66 -7.02 -3.54 6.35
CA GLY A 66 -7.69 -4.81 6.08
C GLY A 66 -8.31 -4.86 4.68
N LYS A 67 -8.92 -3.76 4.22
CA LYS A 67 -9.53 -3.66 2.88
C LYS A 67 -8.47 -3.68 1.77
N TYR A 68 -7.38 -2.91 1.91
CA TYR A 68 -6.29 -2.95 0.93
C TYR A 68 -5.61 -4.32 0.85
N HIS A 69 -5.44 -5.01 1.98
CA HIS A 69 -4.94 -6.38 1.95
C HIS A 69 -5.87 -7.35 1.24
N ARG A 70 -7.19 -7.21 1.42
CA ARG A 70 -8.17 -8.02 0.66
C ARG A 70 -8.08 -7.75 -0.84
N ALA A 71 -7.92 -6.49 -1.26
CA ALA A 71 -7.70 -6.17 -2.67
C ALA A 71 -6.47 -6.89 -3.23
N LEU A 72 -5.32 -6.84 -2.52
CA LEU A 72 -4.10 -7.54 -2.95
C LEU A 72 -4.26 -9.07 -2.98
N LEU A 73 -5.07 -9.65 -2.10
CA LEU A 73 -5.35 -11.09 -2.11
C LEU A 73 -6.16 -11.50 -3.35
N GLU A 74 -7.14 -10.70 -3.77
CA GLU A 74 -7.89 -10.95 -5.01
C GLU A 74 -6.96 -10.90 -6.24
N LEU A 75 -6.06 -9.92 -6.31
CA LEU A 75 -5.05 -9.83 -7.37
C LEU A 75 -4.07 -11.02 -7.36
N LYS A 76 -3.68 -11.50 -6.18
CA LYS A 76 -2.84 -12.69 -6.06
C LYS A 76 -3.58 -13.95 -6.48
N GLY A 77 -4.87 -14.06 -6.15
CA GLY A 77 -5.74 -15.15 -6.61
C GLY A 77 -5.84 -15.19 -8.13
N LEU A 78 -5.98 -14.02 -8.76
CA LEU A 78 -5.95 -13.87 -10.21
C LEU A 78 -4.63 -14.39 -10.82
N LEU A 79 -3.49 -13.99 -10.27
CA LEU A 79 -2.19 -14.44 -10.77
C LEU A 79 -2.01 -15.96 -10.66
N LEU A 80 -2.52 -16.58 -9.59
CA LEU A 80 -2.48 -18.03 -9.42
C LEU A 80 -3.38 -18.75 -10.43
N LEU A 81 -4.57 -18.21 -10.71
CA LEU A 81 -5.48 -18.78 -11.70
C LEU A 81 -4.84 -18.78 -13.11
N LEU A 82 -4.16 -17.69 -13.47
CA LEU A 82 -3.41 -17.59 -14.72
C LEU A 82 -2.23 -18.57 -14.79
N ALA A 83 -1.51 -18.76 -13.67
CA ALA A 83 -0.38 -19.69 -13.61
C ALA A 83 -0.81 -21.17 -13.73
N HIS A 84 -2.01 -21.51 -13.26
CA HIS A 84 -2.57 -22.87 -13.39
C HIS A 84 -3.16 -23.13 -14.79
N GLY A 85 -3.61 -22.10 -15.51
CA GLY A 85 -4.07 -22.22 -16.90
C GLY A 85 -2.96 -22.61 -17.88
N GLU A 86 -1.71 -22.24 -17.62
CA GLU A 86 -0.57 -22.56 -18.51
C GLU A 86 -0.09 -24.02 -18.43
N GLN A 87 -0.59 -24.81 -17.48
CA GLN A 87 -0.12 -26.18 -17.23
C GLN A 87 -1.05 -27.28 -17.79
N GLY A 88 -2.18 -26.88 -18.40
CA GLY A 88 -3.26 -27.78 -18.81
C GLY A 88 -3.26 -28.28 -20.26
N ASP A 89 -2.44 -27.74 -21.18
CA ASP A 89 -2.62 -28.02 -22.62
C ASP A 89 -1.30 -28.17 -23.42
N ARG A 90 -0.37 -29.01 -22.94
CA ARG A 90 0.74 -29.49 -23.77
C ARG A 90 0.42 -30.87 -24.33
N ASP A 91 -0.43 -30.91 -25.35
CA ASP A 91 -0.56 -32.06 -26.24
C ASP A 91 0.46 -31.89 -27.40
N PRO A 92 1.48 -32.76 -27.56
CA PRO A 92 2.56 -32.58 -28.53
C PRO A 92 2.18 -32.95 -29.98
N SER A 93 0.90 -32.96 -30.36
CA SER A 93 0.47 -33.41 -31.69
C SER A 93 -0.75 -32.68 -32.23
N SER A 94 -0.57 -31.43 -32.68
CA SER A 94 -1.45 -30.88 -33.71
C SER A 94 -0.76 -29.75 -34.47
N SER A 95 -0.40 -30.03 -35.71
CA SER A 95 0.00 -29.04 -36.70
C SER A 95 -1.24 -28.46 -37.41
N ALA A 96 -1.10 -27.19 -37.82
CA ALA A 96 -1.85 -26.47 -38.86
C ALA A 96 -2.96 -25.47 -38.43
N SER A 97 -2.75 -24.24 -38.94
CA SER A 97 -3.73 -23.29 -39.52
C SER A 97 -4.51 -22.32 -38.62
N ALA A 98 -4.04 -21.06 -38.70
CA ALA A 98 -4.73 -19.77 -38.63
C ALA A 98 -6.27 -19.74 -38.35
N THR A 99 -6.64 -19.13 -37.23
CA THR A 99 -7.49 -17.93 -37.11
C THR A 99 -7.24 -17.32 -35.74
N SER A 100 -6.84 -16.04 -35.68
CA SER A 100 -6.54 -15.34 -34.44
C SER A 100 -7.84 -14.89 -33.73
N ALA A 101 -8.59 -15.86 -33.20
CA ALA A 101 -9.60 -15.59 -32.20
C ALA A 101 -8.92 -15.57 -30.82
N ALA A 102 -9.10 -14.49 -30.08
CA ALA A 102 -8.47 -14.22 -28.80
C ALA A 102 -8.55 -15.44 -27.86
N HIS A 103 -7.38 -15.95 -27.45
CA HIS A 103 -7.29 -16.92 -26.36
C HIS A 103 -7.87 -16.29 -25.08
N PRO A 104 -8.90 -16.87 -24.45
CA PRO A 104 -9.48 -16.37 -23.20
C PRO A 104 -8.52 -16.41 -22.01
N ASP A 105 -7.43 -17.18 -22.11
CA ASP A 105 -6.52 -17.49 -21.00
C ASP A 105 -5.48 -16.41 -20.67
N LYS A 106 -5.35 -15.37 -21.50
CA LYS A 106 -4.38 -14.30 -21.24
C LYS A 106 -5.14 -13.01 -20.96
N LEU A 107 -4.89 -12.44 -19.77
CA LEU A 107 -5.31 -11.06 -19.45
C LEU A 107 -5.02 -10.16 -20.65
N THR A 108 -5.93 -9.26 -20.97
CA THR A 108 -5.63 -8.20 -21.94
C THR A 108 -4.52 -7.31 -21.40
N GLU A 109 -3.82 -6.60 -22.28
CA GLU A 109 -2.77 -5.68 -21.83
C GLU A 109 -3.33 -4.57 -20.92
N GLU A 110 -4.54 -4.12 -21.22
CA GLU A 110 -5.30 -3.18 -20.40
C GLU A 110 -5.57 -3.74 -19.00
N GLN A 111 -5.98 -5.01 -18.90
CA GLN A 111 -6.21 -5.67 -17.62
C GLN A 111 -4.91 -5.86 -16.82
N ARG A 112 -3.80 -6.21 -17.49
CA ARG A 112 -2.47 -6.30 -16.85
C ARG A 112 -2.06 -4.94 -16.26
N GLN A 113 -2.13 -3.89 -17.06
CA GLN A 113 -1.81 -2.54 -16.61
C GLN A 113 -2.71 -2.10 -15.45
N LEU A 114 -3.99 -2.45 -15.50
CA LEU A 114 -4.94 -2.17 -14.43
C LEU A 114 -4.59 -2.92 -13.14
N VAL A 115 -4.25 -4.20 -13.21
CA VAL A 115 -3.78 -5.00 -12.06
C VAL A 115 -2.55 -4.36 -11.41
N GLU A 116 -1.56 -3.98 -12.21
CA GLU A 116 -0.35 -3.32 -11.70
C GLU A 116 -0.66 -1.98 -11.04
N THR A 117 -1.57 -1.20 -11.64
CA THR A 117 -2.02 0.09 -11.10
C THR A 117 -2.73 -0.09 -9.75
N ILE A 118 -3.64 -1.07 -9.64
CA ILE A 118 -4.35 -1.38 -8.39
C ILE A 118 -3.36 -1.83 -7.33
N GLU A 119 -2.40 -2.68 -7.68
CA GLU A 119 -1.36 -3.16 -6.76
C GLU A 119 -0.52 -1.99 -6.22
N CYS A 120 -0.02 -1.12 -7.09
CA CYS A 120 0.77 0.05 -6.71
C CYS A 120 -0.03 0.99 -5.80
N ASP A 121 -1.30 1.27 -6.13
CA ASP A 121 -2.18 2.10 -5.33
C ASP A 121 -2.45 1.51 -3.94
N CYS A 122 -2.62 0.18 -3.85
CA CYS A 122 -2.84 -0.51 -2.59
C CYS A 122 -1.59 -0.42 -1.70
N TYR A 123 -0.39 -0.69 -2.23
CA TYR A 123 0.84 -0.55 -1.44
C TYR A 123 1.10 0.90 -1.00
N ASN A 124 0.88 1.87 -1.89
CA ASN A 124 0.97 3.29 -1.53
C ASN A 124 0.00 3.64 -0.40
N SER A 125 -1.24 3.16 -0.46
CA SER A 125 -2.25 3.47 0.55
C SER A 125 -1.96 2.75 1.87
N LEU A 126 -1.47 1.50 1.84
CA LEU A 126 -1.02 0.77 3.01
C LEU A 126 0.14 1.47 3.72
N ALA A 127 1.15 1.92 2.97
CA ALA A 127 2.25 2.71 3.53
C ALA A 127 1.75 3.99 4.20
N ALA A 128 0.76 4.67 3.61
CA ALA A 128 0.12 5.83 4.20
C ALA A 128 -0.57 5.50 5.53
N CYS A 129 -1.34 4.40 5.58
CA CYS A 129 -2.05 3.97 6.78
C CYS A 129 -1.08 3.62 7.91
N LEU A 130 0.01 2.90 7.60
CA LEU A 130 1.01 2.50 8.59
C LEU A 130 1.70 3.70 9.23
N LEU A 131 1.93 4.77 8.47
CA LEU A 131 2.48 6.03 8.99
C LEU A 131 1.53 6.78 9.94
N GLN A 132 0.23 6.42 9.97
CA GLN A 132 -0.76 6.99 10.90
C GLN A 132 -0.97 6.13 12.15
N ALA A 133 -0.33 4.96 12.25
CA ALA A 133 -0.43 4.10 13.41
C ALA A 133 0.29 4.72 14.63
N GLU A 134 -0.20 4.42 15.83
CA GLU A 134 0.43 4.86 17.09
C GLU A 134 1.88 4.34 17.21
N LEU A 135 2.09 3.09 16.80
CA LEU A 135 3.42 2.48 16.66
C LEU A 135 3.68 2.20 15.18
N VAL A 136 4.48 3.07 14.56
CA VAL A 136 4.76 3.00 13.13
C VAL A 136 5.80 1.91 12.85
N ASN A 137 5.41 0.93 12.03
CA ASN A 137 6.33 -0.07 11.51
C ASN A 137 7.03 0.45 10.24
N TYR A 138 8.15 1.15 10.42
CA TYR A 138 8.92 1.73 9.31
C TYR A 138 9.52 0.70 8.37
N GLU A 139 9.81 -0.52 8.85
CA GLU A 139 10.26 -1.63 8.00
C GLU A 139 9.22 -2.00 6.93
N ARG A 140 7.95 -2.15 7.34
CA ARG A 140 6.86 -2.44 6.40
C ARG A 140 6.55 -1.26 5.48
N VAL A 141 6.63 -0.02 5.98
CA VAL A 141 6.48 1.18 5.14
C VAL A 141 7.52 1.18 4.03
N LYS A 142 8.79 0.97 4.39
CA LYS A 142 9.90 0.85 3.44
C LYS A 142 9.60 -0.24 2.40
N GLU A 143 9.24 -1.45 2.83
CA GLU A 143 8.96 -2.56 1.92
C GLU A 143 7.87 -2.22 0.89
N TYR A 144 6.75 -1.65 1.33
CA TYR A 144 5.65 -1.29 0.43
C TYR A 144 6.04 -0.19 -0.54
N CYS A 145 6.74 0.86 -0.08
CA CYS A 145 7.16 1.92 -0.97
C CYS A 145 8.18 1.43 -2.02
N LEU A 146 9.11 0.55 -1.64
CA LEU A 146 10.05 -0.03 -2.61
C LEU A 146 9.37 -0.92 -3.66
N LYS A 147 8.29 -1.64 -3.30
CA LYS A 147 7.47 -2.37 -4.28
C LYS A 147 6.85 -1.45 -5.31
N VAL A 148 6.30 -0.32 -4.87
CA VAL A 148 5.77 0.71 -5.78
C VAL A 148 6.88 1.27 -6.66
N LEU A 149 8.02 1.67 -6.10
CA LEU A 149 9.12 2.27 -6.86
C LEU A 149 9.75 1.32 -7.89
N LYS A 150 9.63 0.01 -7.71
CA LYS A 150 10.07 -0.98 -8.71
C LYS A 150 9.25 -0.88 -10.00
N LYS A 151 8.00 -0.44 -9.91
CA LYS A 151 7.06 -0.29 -11.04
C LYS A 151 6.96 1.17 -11.48
N GLU A 152 6.79 2.06 -10.51
CA GLU A 152 6.67 3.50 -10.67
C GLU A 152 7.85 4.20 -9.99
N GLY A 153 9.04 4.14 -10.59
CA GLY A 153 10.27 4.72 -10.01
C GLY A 153 10.20 6.22 -9.73
N GLU A 154 9.24 6.89 -10.35
CA GLU A 154 9.02 8.32 -10.30
C GLU A 154 7.93 8.74 -9.29
N ASN A 155 7.32 7.79 -8.58
CA ASN A 155 6.19 8.06 -7.70
C ASN A 155 6.61 8.90 -6.47
N PHE A 156 6.24 10.18 -6.48
CA PHE A 156 6.57 11.13 -5.40
C PHE A 156 6.17 10.62 -4.00
N LYS A 157 4.96 10.06 -3.85
CA LYS A 157 4.47 9.59 -2.53
C LYS A 157 5.32 8.44 -2.01
N ALA A 158 5.70 7.50 -2.88
CA ALA A 158 6.54 6.37 -2.52
C ALA A 158 7.99 6.81 -2.23
N LEU A 159 8.55 7.75 -3.01
CA LEU A 159 9.88 8.32 -2.77
C LEU A 159 9.94 9.00 -1.40
N TYR A 160 9.02 9.94 -1.15
CA TYR A 160 8.97 10.67 0.12
C TYR A 160 8.80 9.72 1.32
N ARG A 161 7.84 8.80 1.26
CA ARG A 161 7.58 7.84 2.35
C ARG A 161 8.74 6.87 2.58
N SER A 162 9.43 6.45 1.52
CA SER A 162 10.68 5.66 1.64
C SER A 162 11.75 6.45 2.37
N GLY A 163 11.96 7.71 1.98
CA GLY A 163 12.91 8.61 2.63
C GLY A 163 12.64 8.77 4.13
N VAL A 164 11.37 9.01 4.49
CA VAL A 164 10.93 9.06 5.89
C VAL A 164 11.18 7.73 6.61
N ALA A 165 10.85 6.59 5.99
CA ALA A 165 11.05 5.28 6.60
C ALA A 165 12.54 5.00 6.86
N PHE A 166 13.41 5.20 5.87
CA PHE A 166 14.86 5.02 6.03
C PHE A 166 15.44 5.94 7.09
N TYR A 167 14.95 7.18 7.21
CA TYR A 167 15.37 8.11 8.26
C TYR A 167 15.12 7.54 9.66
N HIS A 168 13.90 7.02 9.91
CA HIS A 168 13.53 6.45 11.20
C HIS A 168 14.19 5.10 11.47
N LEU A 169 14.58 4.37 10.42
CA LEU A 169 15.39 3.14 10.53
C LEU A 169 16.89 3.42 10.74
N GLY A 170 17.33 4.68 10.65
CA GLY A 170 18.73 5.08 10.86
C GLY A 170 19.64 4.95 9.64
N ASP A 171 19.14 4.48 8.49
CA ASP A 171 19.89 4.48 7.23
C ASP A 171 19.78 5.86 6.56
N TYR A 172 20.54 6.80 7.11
CA TYR A 172 20.47 8.21 6.68
C TYR A 172 20.97 8.44 5.25
N ASN A 173 21.87 7.60 4.75
CA ASN A 173 22.36 7.69 3.37
C ASN A 173 21.24 7.40 2.36
N LYS A 174 20.52 6.29 2.54
CA LYS A 174 19.35 5.98 1.69
C LYS A 174 18.21 6.96 1.92
N ALA A 175 17.98 7.40 3.16
CA ALA A 175 16.99 8.43 3.45
C ALA A 175 17.24 9.68 2.61
N LEU A 176 18.48 10.20 2.61
CA LEU A 176 18.84 11.39 1.86
C LEU A 176 18.68 11.19 0.34
N TYR A 177 19.07 10.02 -0.19
CA TYR A 177 18.87 9.67 -1.59
C TYR A 177 17.38 9.77 -2.00
N TYR A 178 16.49 9.04 -1.31
CA TYR A 178 15.06 9.05 -1.67
C TYR A 178 14.40 10.42 -1.45
N LEU A 179 14.82 11.18 -0.43
CA LEU A 179 14.31 12.52 -0.19
C LEU A 179 14.76 13.52 -1.26
N LYS A 180 15.98 13.39 -1.79
CA LYS A 180 16.46 14.20 -2.92
C LYS A 180 15.72 13.87 -4.22
N GLU A 181 15.45 12.59 -4.47
CA GLU A 181 14.59 12.18 -5.58
C GLU A 181 13.16 12.72 -5.41
N ALA A 182 12.59 12.70 -4.20
CA ALA A 182 11.30 13.33 -3.95
C ALA A 182 11.35 14.86 -4.19
N ARG A 183 12.44 15.53 -3.78
CA ARG A 183 12.66 16.97 -3.98
C ARG A 183 12.75 17.33 -5.46
N SER A 184 13.38 16.52 -6.30
CA SER A 184 13.47 16.82 -7.74
C SER A 184 12.08 16.86 -8.39
N ARG A 185 11.12 16.09 -7.85
CA ARG A 185 9.73 16.07 -8.35
C ARG A 185 8.89 17.21 -7.79
N GLN A 186 9.04 17.50 -6.49
CA GLN A 186 8.32 18.59 -5.83
C GLN A 186 9.29 19.48 -5.05
N PRO A 187 9.92 20.47 -5.74
CA PRO A 187 10.94 21.33 -5.16
C PRO A 187 10.47 22.16 -3.97
N SER A 188 9.19 22.51 -3.92
CA SER A 188 8.59 23.37 -2.91
C SER A 188 7.97 22.64 -1.72
N ASP A 189 7.97 21.30 -1.70
CA ASP A 189 7.35 20.56 -0.59
C ASP A 189 8.16 20.76 0.71
N THR A 190 7.51 21.40 1.69
CA THR A 190 8.12 21.80 2.97
C THR A 190 8.47 20.59 3.84
N ASN A 191 7.70 19.51 3.76
CA ASN A 191 7.99 18.29 4.51
C ASN A 191 9.25 17.61 3.99
N VAL A 192 9.42 17.55 2.67
CA VAL A 192 10.65 17.07 2.06
C VAL A 192 11.83 17.97 2.49
N ILE A 193 11.66 19.30 2.58
CA ILE A 193 12.78 20.23 2.95
C ILE A 193 13.23 19.90 4.36
N ARG A 194 12.26 19.85 5.26
CA ARG A 194 12.50 19.53 6.66
C ARG A 194 13.19 18.17 6.82
N TYR A 195 12.72 17.13 6.14
CA TYR A 195 13.32 15.80 6.28
C TYR A 195 14.74 15.72 5.69
N ILE A 196 15.03 16.42 4.59
CA ILE A 196 16.40 16.53 4.06
C ILE A 196 17.32 17.15 5.11
N GLN A 197 16.94 18.32 5.65
CA GLN A 197 17.74 19.02 6.66
C GLN A 197 17.97 18.16 7.91
N LEU A 198 16.91 17.51 8.42
CA LEU A 198 17.02 16.60 9.56
C LEU A 198 17.98 15.43 9.29
N THR A 199 17.98 14.90 8.05
CA THR A 199 18.85 13.79 7.64
C THR A 199 20.30 14.24 7.53
N GLU A 200 20.56 15.40 6.92
CA GLU A 200 21.90 15.98 6.78
C GLU A 200 22.53 16.29 8.15
N MET A 201 21.75 16.83 9.10
CA MET A 201 22.19 17.05 10.47
C MET A 201 22.58 15.74 11.19
N LYS A 202 21.86 14.64 10.93
CA LYS A 202 22.18 13.32 11.51
C LYS A 202 23.47 12.76 10.92
N LEU A 203 23.64 12.82 9.60
CA LEU A 203 24.86 12.38 8.91
C LEU A 203 26.10 13.13 9.38
N SER A 204 26.00 14.47 9.50
CA SER A 204 27.11 15.29 9.99
C SER A 204 27.56 14.88 11.40
N ARG A 205 26.60 14.62 12.31
CA ARG A 205 26.88 14.16 13.67
C ARG A 205 27.48 12.75 13.73
N CYS A 206 27.06 11.84 12.86
CA CYS A 206 27.65 10.50 12.77
C CYS A 206 29.12 10.57 12.31
N SER A 207 29.40 11.34 11.26
CA SER A 207 30.77 11.49 10.73
C SER A 207 31.72 12.16 11.74
N GLN A 208 31.24 13.14 12.52
CA GLN A 208 32.06 13.76 13.57
C GLN A 208 32.43 12.76 14.68
N ARG A 209 31.46 11.96 15.14
CA ARG A 209 31.71 10.94 16.17
C ARG A 209 32.68 9.85 15.71
N GLU A 210 32.61 9.46 14.44
CA GLU A 210 33.56 8.50 13.86
C GLU A 210 34.99 9.06 13.84
N LYS A 211 35.15 10.35 13.53
CA LYS A 211 36.47 11.02 13.53
C LYS A 211 37.05 11.23 14.93
N GLU A 212 36.21 11.43 15.94
CA GLU A 212 36.64 11.59 17.34
C GLU A 212 36.97 10.25 18.02
N ALA A 213 36.51 9.13 17.46
CA ALA A 213 36.76 7.78 17.98
C ALA A 213 38.00 7.10 17.37
N LEU A 214 38.68 7.77 16.45
CA LEU A 214 39.90 7.36 15.74
C LEU A 214 41.11 8.14 16.27
#